data_AF-A0A084GG90-F1
#
_entry.id   AF-A0A084GG90-F1
#
_cell.length_a   1.000
_cell.length_b   1.000
_cell.length_c   1.000
_cell.angle_alpha   90.00
_cell.angle_beta   90.00
_cell.angle_gamma   90.00
#
_symmetry.space_group_name_H-M   'P 1'
#
loop_
_entity.id
_entity.type
_entity.pdbx_description
1 polymer ?
#
loop_
_entity_poly.entity_id
_entity_poly.type
_entity_poly.pdbx_seq_one_letter_code
_entity_poly.pdbx_strand_id
1 'polypeptide(L)'
;MRYDDWDVLLFPWDCGIPMREFQVTCHLVQDPEFSVPNCAMGLPTMTCFIPSLEAGSPFHISIHSWVQNPEASAFTKAITKHPELVKFQARIYFDGCLIGSDVFDGSGNWPQVINNAKDHNTNGQADILRFPIFLSDVLQQSSWSAADDLGRIKVVISEAFSRGPPAMGLETVKNIVAFSFQHAPLGSPPRSRCHRLAQSLDVVGDADRAF
;
A
#
# COMPACT_ATOMS: atom_id res chain seq x y z
N MET A 1 -8.08 -4.97 0.33
CA MET A 1 -8.30 -3.74 -0.46
C MET A 1 -7.90 -4.05 -1.88
N ARG A 2 -8.71 -3.65 -2.86
CA ARG A 2 -8.50 -3.99 -4.28
C ARG A 2 -8.27 -2.78 -5.16
N TYR A 3 -7.36 -2.90 -6.11
CA TYR A 3 -7.16 -1.98 -7.21
C TYR A 3 -6.77 -2.75 -8.47
N ASP A 4 -7.56 -2.62 -9.53
CA ASP A 4 -7.36 -3.39 -10.77
C ASP A 4 -7.25 -4.90 -10.46
N ASP A 5 -6.23 -5.57 -10.95
CA ASP A 5 -5.97 -6.99 -10.67
C ASP A 5 -5.28 -7.26 -9.32
N TRP A 6 -5.00 -6.24 -8.50
CA TRP A 6 -4.27 -6.38 -7.24
C TRP A 6 -5.20 -6.36 -6.03
N ASP A 7 -5.07 -7.33 -5.13
CA ASP A 7 -5.77 -7.36 -3.84
C ASP A 7 -4.76 -7.56 -2.71
N VAL A 8 -4.80 -6.70 -1.70
CA VAL A 8 -3.92 -6.77 -0.53
C VAL A 8 -4.76 -6.91 0.72
N LEU A 9 -4.48 -7.96 1.49
CA LEU A 9 -5.18 -8.31 2.72
C LEU A 9 -4.16 -8.39 3.86
N LEU A 10 -4.54 -7.94 5.05
CA LEU A 10 -3.74 -8.10 6.26
C LEU A 10 -4.42 -9.09 7.19
N PHE A 11 -3.63 -9.97 7.80
CA PHE A 11 -4.09 -11.03 8.68
C PHE A 11 -3.33 -10.98 10.02
N PRO A 12 -4.02 -11.12 11.17
CA PRO A 12 -3.35 -11.50 12.41
C PRO A 12 -2.62 -12.84 12.25
N TRP A 13 -1.49 -13.03 12.93
CA TRP A 13 -0.55 -14.15 12.68
C TRP A 13 -1.19 -15.53 12.49
N ASP A 14 -2.02 -15.98 13.45
CA ASP A 14 -2.65 -17.30 13.43
C ASP A 14 -4.14 -17.26 13.04
N CYS A 15 -4.57 -16.22 12.34
CA CYS A 15 -5.96 -16.02 11.96
C CYS A 15 -6.13 -16.24 10.45
N GLY A 16 -6.99 -17.17 10.05
CA GLY A 16 -7.36 -17.39 8.65
C GLY A 16 -8.36 -16.35 8.10
N ILE A 17 -8.75 -15.36 8.92
CA ILE A 17 -9.71 -14.31 8.56
C ILE A 17 -8.96 -12.99 8.43
N PRO A 18 -9.04 -12.28 7.28
CA PRO A 18 -8.37 -11.00 7.12
C PRO A 18 -9.03 -9.93 7.99
N MET A 19 -8.24 -8.91 8.35
CA MET A 19 -8.76 -7.74 9.05
C MET A 19 -9.81 -7.03 8.21
N ARG A 20 -10.92 -6.66 8.86
CA ARG A 20 -12.01 -5.94 8.19
C ARG A 20 -11.58 -4.53 7.83
N GLU A 21 -11.87 -4.15 6.60
CA GLU A 21 -11.62 -2.82 6.05
C GLU A 21 -12.87 -1.94 6.15
N PHE A 22 -12.68 -0.65 6.45
CA PHE A 22 -13.76 0.33 6.50
C PHE A 22 -13.39 1.56 5.67
N GLN A 23 -14.40 2.21 5.07
CA GLN A 23 -14.23 3.42 4.26
C GLN A 23 -13.12 3.29 3.20
N VAL A 24 -13.21 2.23 2.39
CA VAL A 24 -12.26 2.01 1.30
C VAL A 24 -12.48 3.07 0.22
N THR A 25 -11.43 3.81 -0.12
CA THR A 25 -11.46 4.87 -1.14
C THR A 25 -10.18 4.85 -1.97
N CYS A 26 -10.23 5.36 -3.20
CA CYS A 26 -9.07 5.49 -4.08
C CYS A 26 -8.77 6.96 -4.35
N HIS A 27 -7.51 7.34 -4.20
CA HIS A 27 -7.03 8.69 -4.49
C HIS A 27 -5.87 8.64 -5.46
N LEU A 28 -5.74 9.64 -6.32
CA LEU A 28 -4.54 9.83 -7.13
C LEU A 28 -3.58 10.77 -6.37
N VAL A 29 -2.48 10.22 -5.87
CA VAL A 29 -1.47 10.95 -5.07
C VAL A 29 -0.22 11.15 -5.92
N GLN A 30 0.54 12.22 -5.70
CA GLN A 30 1.84 12.37 -6.38
C GLN A 30 2.80 11.25 -5.96
N ASP A 31 3.39 10.56 -6.94
CA ASP A 31 4.38 9.53 -6.65
C ASP A 31 5.67 10.17 -6.07
N PRO A 32 6.08 9.85 -4.83
CA PRO A 32 7.24 10.46 -4.20
C PRO A 32 8.57 9.99 -4.81
N GLU A 33 8.60 8.87 -5.52
CA GLU A 33 9.83 8.31 -6.12
C GLU A 33 10.06 8.78 -7.54
N PHE A 34 8.98 9.17 -8.23
CA PHE A 34 9.00 9.60 -9.63
C PHE A 34 8.57 11.07 -9.79
N SER A 35 8.72 11.86 -8.73
CA SER A 35 8.46 13.31 -8.73
C SER A 35 9.55 14.07 -9.49
N VAL A 36 9.61 13.91 -10.82
CA VAL A 36 10.40 14.78 -11.69
C VAL A 36 9.62 16.06 -12.03
N PRO A 37 10.27 17.23 -12.04
CA PRO A 37 9.62 18.46 -12.49
C PRO A 37 9.19 18.29 -13.96
N ASN A 38 7.89 18.46 -14.22
CA ASN A 38 7.17 18.32 -15.50
C ASN A 38 6.67 16.91 -15.88
N CYS A 39 6.85 15.89 -15.04
CA CYS A 39 6.25 14.57 -15.25
C CYS A 39 5.86 13.95 -13.91
N ALA A 40 4.98 14.61 -13.16
CA ALA A 40 4.43 14.03 -11.94
C ALA A 40 3.46 12.90 -12.33
N MET A 41 3.95 11.66 -12.30
CA MET A 41 3.07 10.50 -12.40
C MET A 41 2.26 10.41 -11.11
N GLY A 42 0.94 10.36 -11.24
CA GLY A 42 0.07 10.05 -10.12
C GLY A 42 0.15 8.57 -9.79
N LEU A 43 0.30 8.25 -8.50
CA LEU A 43 0.21 6.92 -7.93
C LEU A 43 -1.19 6.70 -7.36
N PRO A 44 -1.98 5.78 -7.95
CA PRO A 44 -3.21 5.30 -7.32
C PRO A 44 -2.93 4.82 -5.90
N THR A 45 -3.64 5.40 -4.94
CA THR A 45 -3.48 5.12 -3.51
C THR A 45 -4.84 4.73 -2.94
N MET A 46 -4.99 3.44 -2.67
CA MET A 46 -6.12 2.88 -1.93
C MET A 46 -5.93 3.20 -0.45
N THR A 47 -6.98 3.71 0.20
CA THR A 47 -6.97 4.02 1.63
C THR A 47 -8.14 3.35 2.32
N CYS A 48 -7.93 2.82 3.52
CA CYS A 48 -9.01 2.35 4.38
C CYS A 48 -8.63 2.46 5.86
N PHE A 49 -9.61 2.23 6.73
CA PHE A 49 -9.38 1.98 8.15
C PHE A 49 -9.42 0.49 8.46
N ILE A 50 -8.60 0.05 9.42
CA ILE A 50 -8.60 -1.33 9.96
C ILE A 50 -8.58 -1.29 11.49
N PRO A 51 -9.05 -2.34 12.18
CA PRO A 51 -8.88 -2.44 13.62
C PRO A 51 -7.40 -2.60 13.97
N SER A 52 -6.93 -1.88 15.01
CA SER A 52 -5.58 -2.07 15.54
C SER A 52 -5.43 -3.43 16.24
N LEU A 53 -4.29 -4.08 16.04
CA LEU A 53 -3.76 -5.10 16.95
C LEU A 53 -2.94 -4.43 18.06
N GLU A 54 -2.59 -5.21 19.09
CA GLU A 54 -1.64 -4.73 20.11
C GLU A 54 -0.27 -4.46 19.45
N ALA A 55 0.38 -3.37 19.85
CA ALA A 55 1.69 -3.01 19.31
C ALA A 55 2.70 -4.15 19.54
N GLY A 56 3.46 -4.50 18.50
CA GLY A 56 4.40 -5.62 18.54
C GLY A 56 3.79 -6.97 18.19
N SER A 57 2.46 -7.08 18.08
CA SER A 57 1.78 -8.33 17.70
C SER A 57 2.21 -8.79 16.31
N PRO A 58 2.46 -10.09 16.11
CA PRO A 58 2.79 -10.60 14.79
C PRO A 58 1.58 -10.55 13.86
N PHE A 59 1.83 -10.27 12.59
CA PHE A 59 0.82 -10.27 11.53
C PHE A 59 1.48 -10.61 10.19
N HIS A 60 0.68 -10.90 9.17
CA HIS A 60 1.19 -11.11 7.82
C HIS A 60 0.32 -10.39 6.78
N ILE A 61 0.92 -10.11 5.64
CA ILE A 61 0.28 -9.48 4.50
C ILE A 61 0.15 -10.53 3.39
N SER A 62 -1.01 -10.62 2.79
CA SER A 62 -1.28 -11.48 1.64
C SER A 62 -1.58 -10.63 0.43
N ILE A 63 -0.83 -10.84 -0.65
CA ILE A 63 -0.98 -10.16 -1.92
C ILE A 63 -1.53 -11.18 -2.91
N HIS A 64 -2.64 -10.83 -3.54
CA HIS A 64 -3.27 -11.63 -4.58
C HIS A 64 -3.21 -10.89 -5.91
N SER A 65 -3.15 -11.68 -6.98
CA SER A 65 -3.53 -11.21 -8.30
C SER A 65 -4.81 -11.92 -8.77
N TRP A 66 -5.67 -11.16 -9.45
CA TRP A 66 -6.86 -11.66 -10.13
C TRP A 66 -6.55 -12.24 -11.51
N VAL A 67 -5.31 -12.10 -11.98
CA VAL A 67 -4.78 -12.74 -13.18
C VAL A 67 -3.65 -13.69 -12.81
N GLN A 68 -3.60 -14.83 -13.49
CA GLN A 68 -2.57 -15.85 -13.20
C GLN A 68 -1.17 -15.27 -13.40
N ASN A 69 -0.96 -14.55 -14.51
CA ASN A 69 0.33 -13.98 -14.87
C ASN A 69 0.21 -12.48 -15.16
N PRO A 70 0.43 -11.60 -14.16
CA PRO A 70 0.42 -10.16 -14.39
C PRO A 70 1.49 -9.75 -15.41
N GLU A 71 1.12 -8.88 -16.35
CA GLU A 71 2.04 -8.38 -17.36
C GLU A 71 2.59 -7.01 -16.98
N ALA A 72 3.79 -6.70 -17.47
CA ALA A 72 4.32 -5.35 -17.40
C ALA A 72 3.41 -4.34 -18.10
N SER A 73 3.32 -3.15 -17.51
CA SER A 73 2.52 -2.03 -18.00
C SER A 73 3.00 -1.55 -19.37
N ALA A 74 2.11 -0.89 -20.11
CA ALA A 74 2.43 -0.31 -21.41
C ALA A 74 3.61 0.68 -21.32
N PHE A 75 3.73 1.42 -20.21
CA PHE A 75 4.85 2.31 -19.94
C PHE A 75 6.17 1.54 -19.89
N THR A 76 6.24 0.49 -19.07
CA THR A 76 7.46 -0.32 -18.93
C THR A 76 7.80 -1.03 -20.24
N LYS A 77 6.80 -1.59 -20.94
CA LYS A 77 6.97 -2.19 -22.26
C LYS A 77 7.52 -1.20 -23.31
N ALA A 78 7.24 0.10 -23.18
CA ALA A 78 7.74 1.12 -24.11
C ALA A 78 9.21 1.49 -23.87
N ILE A 79 9.73 1.31 -22.65
CA ILE A 79 11.10 1.73 -22.27
C ILE A 79 12.10 0.58 -22.17
N THR A 80 11.65 -0.67 -22.27
CA THR A 80 12.52 -1.85 -22.26
C THR A 80 12.35 -2.72 -23.50
N LYS A 81 13.42 -3.39 -23.92
CA LYS A 81 13.39 -4.44 -24.95
C LYS A 81 13.10 -5.83 -24.37
N HIS A 82 13.12 -5.94 -23.04
CA HIS A 82 13.03 -7.20 -22.30
C HIS A 82 11.89 -7.17 -21.27
N PRO A 83 10.63 -7.02 -21.70
CA PRO A 83 9.48 -6.99 -20.79
C PRO A 83 9.31 -8.29 -19.99
N GLU A 84 9.82 -9.41 -20.51
CA GLU A 84 9.84 -10.72 -19.83
C GLU A 84 10.74 -10.75 -18.59
N LEU A 85 11.66 -9.80 -18.44
CA LEU A 85 12.56 -9.71 -17.28
C LEU A 85 11.99 -8.83 -16.16
N VAL A 86 10.83 -8.21 -16.38
CA VAL A 86 10.15 -7.40 -15.37
C VAL A 86 9.68 -8.31 -14.24
N LYS A 87 10.00 -7.90 -13.01
CA LYS A 87 9.48 -8.50 -11.79
C LYS A 87 8.56 -7.53 -11.09
N PHE A 88 7.71 -8.06 -10.22
CA PHE A 88 6.90 -7.26 -9.32
C PHE A 88 7.54 -7.25 -7.94
N GLN A 89 7.48 -6.10 -7.30
CA GLN A 89 7.99 -5.92 -5.95
C GLN A 89 6.89 -5.35 -5.07
N ALA A 90 6.70 -5.97 -3.90
CA ALA A 90 5.93 -5.37 -2.83
C ALA A 90 6.87 -4.78 -1.79
N ARG A 91 6.61 -3.55 -1.37
CA ARG A 91 7.37 -2.86 -0.33
C ARG A 91 6.43 -2.40 0.78
N ILE A 92 6.79 -2.73 2.02
CA ILE A 92 5.98 -2.53 3.21
C ILE A 92 6.60 -1.40 4.00
N TYR A 93 5.80 -0.37 4.28
CA TYR A 93 6.20 0.80 5.03
C TYR A 93 5.33 0.99 6.26
N PHE A 94 5.94 1.29 7.40
CA PHE A 94 5.25 1.83 8.57
C PHE A 94 5.73 3.25 8.80
N ASP A 95 4.82 4.21 8.88
CA ASP A 95 5.15 5.61 9.11
C ASP A 95 6.17 6.19 8.12
N GLY A 96 6.21 5.64 6.89
CA GLY A 96 7.13 6.05 5.82
C GLY A 96 8.48 5.31 5.84
N CYS A 97 8.75 4.48 6.85
CA CYS A 97 9.95 3.67 6.95
C CYS A 97 9.77 2.32 6.27
N LEU A 98 10.69 1.90 5.39
CA LEU A 98 10.66 0.58 4.74
C LEU A 98 10.97 -0.52 5.77
N ILE A 99 9.97 -1.34 6.09
CA ILE A 99 10.06 -2.42 7.08
C ILE A 99 10.25 -3.78 6.43
N GLY A 100 9.79 -3.98 5.19
CA GLY A 100 9.90 -5.26 4.51
C GLY A 100 9.72 -5.11 3.02
N SER A 101 10.17 -6.11 2.27
CA SER A 101 9.90 -6.18 0.84
C SER A 101 9.94 -7.62 0.37
N ASP A 102 9.16 -7.93 -0.65
CA ASP A 102 9.25 -9.20 -1.35
C ASP A 102 9.21 -8.98 -2.86
N VAL A 103 9.79 -9.92 -3.59
CA VAL A 103 9.89 -9.88 -5.05
C VAL A 103 9.28 -11.16 -5.59
N PHE A 104 8.29 -11.01 -6.44
CA PHE A 104 7.63 -12.12 -7.10
C PHE A 104 7.66 -11.91 -8.61
N ASP A 105 7.80 -13.02 -9.32
CA ASP A 105 7.62 -13.02 -10.76
C ASP A 105 6.14 -13.05 -11.10
N GLY A 106 5.82 -12.79 -12.37
CA GLY A 106 4.45 -12.96 -12.86
C GLY A 106 4.03 -14.41 -12.98
N SER A 107 4.66 -15.38 -12.30
CA SER A 107 4.20 -16.77 -12.30
C SER A 107 3.17 -16.96 -11.18
N GLY A 108 1.99 -17.50 -11.53
CA GLY A 108 0.82 -17.43 -10.65
C GLY A 108 0.78 -18.35 -9.42
N ASN A 109 1.82 -18.26 -8.58
CA ASN A 109 1.84 -18.81 -7.23
C ASN A 109 1.16 -17.84 -6.25
N TRP A 110 -0.11 -17.51 -6.49
CA TRP A 110 -0.88 -16.61 -5.62
C TRP A 110 -1.60 -17.40 -4.51
N PRO A 111 -1.73 -16.85 -3.29
CA PRO A 111 -1.21 -15.56 -2.86
C PRO A 111 0.28 -15.54 -2.54
N GLN A 112 0.90 -14.36 -2.69
CA GLN A 112 2.21 -14.06 -2.15
C GLN A 112 2.05 -13.60 -0.70
N VAL A 113 2.61 -14.33 0.25
CA VAL A 113 2.49 -14.03 1.68
C VAL A 113 3.79 -13.46 2.20
N ILE A 114 3.71 -12.24 2.76
CA ILE A 114 4.85 -11.53 3.34
C ILE A 114 4.66 -11.48 4.85
N ASN A 115 5.59 -12.12 5.56
CA ASN A 115 5.57 -12.25 7.02
C ASN A 115 6.90 -11.86 7.68
N ASN A 116 7.94 -11.59 6.88
CA ASN A 116 9.26 -11.21 7.35
C ASN A 116 9.51 -9.71 7.18
N ALA A 117 10.16 -9.12 8.18
CA ALA A 117 10.77 -7.80 8.09
C ALA A 117 12.12 -7.88 7.36
N LYS A 118 12.61 -6.71 6.95
CA LYS A 118 13.89 -6.52 6.27
C LYS A 118 15.07 -6.81 7.19
N ASP A 119 14.93 -6.47 8.47
CA ASP A 119 16.00 -6.65 9.45
C ASP A 119 16.06 -8.09 9.95
N HIS A 120 17.26 -8.53 10.28
CA HIS A 120 17.49 -9.81 10.93
C HIS A 120 17.52 -9.61 12.43
N ASN A 121 16.95 -10.56 13.17
CA ASN A 121 17.05 -10.59 14.62
C ASN A 121 18.49 -10.85 15.08
N THR A 122 18.73 -10.76 16.39
CA THR A 122 20.06 -10.98 17.01
C THR A 122 20.69 -12.33 16.72
N ASN A 123 19.90 -13.30 16.24
CA ASN A 123 20.32 -14.65 15.90
C ASN A 123 20.57 -14.82 14.38
N GLY A 124 20.51 -13.74 13.61
CA GLY A 124 20.70 -13.73 12.17
C GLY A 124 19.53 -14.30 11.36
N GLN A 125 18.39 -14.60 12.00
CA GLN A 125 17.17 -15.01 11.29
C GLN A 125 16.37 -13.78 10.88
N ALA A 126 15.64 -13.86 9.77
CA ALA A 126 14.72 -12.80 9.37
C ALA A 126 13.73 -12.52 10.52
N ASP A 127 13.61 -11.25 10.93
CA ASP A 127 12.59 -10.89 11.92
C ASP A 127 11.20 -10.95 11.26
N ILE A 128 10.16 -11.06 12.07
CA ILE A 128 8.77 -11.12 11.59
C ILE A 128 8.14 -9.73 11.55
N LEU A 129 7.12 -9.54 10.72
CA LEU A 129 6.34 -8.32 10.73
C LEU A 129 5.57 -8.18 12.05
N ARG A 130 5.78 -7.03 12.71
CA ARG A 130 5.15 -6.69 13.99
C ARG A 130 4.28 -5.45 13.83
N PHE A 131 3.09 -5.50 14.40
CA PHE A 131 2.09 -4.44 14.25
C PHE A 131 2.59 -3.12 14.88
N PRO A 132 2.47 -1.98 14.19
CA PRO A 132 2.98 -0.70 14.67
C PRO A 132 2.20 -0.16 15.88
N ILE A 133 2.82 0.80 16.58
CA ILE A 133 2.17 1.50 17.69
C ILE A 133 1.04 2.38 17.14
N PHE A 134 -0.11 2.37 17.81
CA PHE A 134 -1.21 3.26 17.46
C PHE A 134 -0.90 4.70 17.87
N LEU A 135 -0.87 5.60 16.89
CA LEU A 135 -0.66 7.03 17.09
C LEU A 135 -2.00 7.76 17.17
N SER A 136 -2.49 7.99 18.39
CA SER A 136 -3.79 8.64 18.63
C SER A 136 -3.90 10.03 18.03
N ASP A 137 -2.78 10.74 17.94
CA ASP A 137 -2.73 12.14 17.54
C ASP A 137 -3.02 12.29 16.04
N VAL A 138 -2.70 11.27 15.23
CA VAL A 138 -2.98 11.26 13.78
C VAL A 138 -4.48 11.34 13.51
N LEU A 139 -5.31 10.67 14.31
CA LEU A 139 -6.77 10.72 14.16
C LEU A 139 -7.39 12.05 14.65
N GLN A 140 -6.62 12.87 15.37
CA GLN A 140 -7.08 14.15 15.90
C GLN A 140 -6.67 15.34 15.01
N GLN A 141 -5.89 15.09 13.96
CA GLN A 141 -5.45 16.12 13.04
C GLN A 141 -6.64 16.78 12.32
N SER A 142 -6.52 18.09 12.05
CA SER A 142 -7.57 18.88 11.40
C SER A 142 -7.64 18.68 9.89
N SER A 143 -6.59 18.12 9.29
CA SER A 143 -6.49 17.81 7.87
C SER A 143 -6.06 16.35 7.71
N TRP A 144 -6.67 15.66 6.76
CA TRP A 144 -6.32 14.29 6.38
C TRP A 144 -5.87 14.30 4.92
N SER A 145 -4.76 13.61 4.61
CA SER A 145 -4.30 13.45 3.22
C SER A 145 -4.06 11.97 2.90
N ALA A 146 -4.47 11.53 1.72
CA ALA A 146 -4.14 10.20 1.20
C ALA A 146 -2.62 10.01 1.02
N ALA A 147 -1.87 11.10 0.89
CA ALA A 147 -0.41 11.07 0.76
C ALA A 147 0.32 10.77 2.06
N ASP A 148 -0.30 11.01 3.22
CA ASP A 148 0.38 10.88 4.51
C ASP A 148 0.86 9.44 4.76
N ASP A 149 1.96 9.34 5.51
CA ASP A 149 2.57 8.08 5.92
C ASP A 149 2.33 7.75 7.39
N LEU A 150 2.21 8.77 8.24
CA LEU A 150 2.16 8.62 9.70
C LEU A 150 0.88 7.89 10.16
N GLY A 151 1.06 6.93 11.08
CA GLY A 151 0.01 6.06 11.62
C GLY A 151 -0.50 5.00 10.64
N ARG A 152 0.24 4.73 9.56
CA ARG A 152 -0.24 3.87 8.47
C ARG A 152 0.71 2.73 8.17
N ILE A 153 0.11 1.60 7.86
CA ILE A 153 0.76 0.49 7.19
C ILE A 153 0.53 0.71 5.69
N LYS A 154 1.59 0.87 4.90
CA LYS A 154 1.50 1.08 3.45
C LYS A 154 2.19 -0.05 2.70
N VAL A 155 1.52 -0.62 1.71
CA VAL A 155 2.06 -1.62 0.79
C VAL A 155 2.09 -1.02 -0.60
N VAL A 156 3.29 -0.85 -1.17
CA VAL A 156 3.47 -0.33 -2.54
C VAL A 156 3.81 -1.51 -3.44
N ILE A 157 3.05 -1.68 -4.51
CA ILE A 157 3.33 -2.67 -5.56
C ILE A 157 3.97 -1.94 -6.75
N SER A 158 5.11 -2.44 -7.21
CA SER A 158 5.93 -1.80 -8.23
C SER A 158 6.39 -2.79 -9.29
N GLU A 159 6.65 -2.29 -10.49
CA GLU A 159 7.42 -2.97 -11.54
C GLU A 159 8.90 -2.67 -11.33
N ALA A 160 9.75 -3.68 -11.44
CA ALA A 160 11.18 -3.55 -11.19
C ALA A 160 12.02 -4.50 -12.05
N PHE A 161 13.27 -4.12 -12.28
CA PHE A 161 14.29 -4.99 -12.88
C PHE A 161 15.30 -5.46 -11.84
N SER A 162 15.80 -6.69 -11.98
CA SER A 162 16.95 -7.16 -11.21
C SER A 162 18.24 -6.59 -11.81
N ARG A 163 19.02 -5.81 -11.06
CA ARG A 163 20.35 -5.38 -11.52
C ARG A 163 21.37 -6.49 -11.32
N GLY A 164 21.44 -7.46 -12.22
CA GLY A 164 22.54 -8.45 -12.19
C GLY A 164 22.59 -9.30 -10.90
N PRO A 165 23.79 -9.56 -10.31
CA PRO A 165 23.93 -10.45 -9.15
C PRO A 165 23.09 -10.00 -7.94
N PRO A 166 22.67 -10.91 -7.04
CA PRO A 166 21.77 -10.62 -5.92
C PRO A 166 22.18 -9.41 -5.04
N ALA A 167 23.48 -9.13 -4.94
CA ALA A 167 24.03 -8.03 -4.15
C ALA A 167 23.72 -6.63 -4.70
N MET A 168 23.36 -6.51 -5.99
CA MET A 168 23.14 -5.22 -6.67
C MET A 168 21.67 -4.75 -6.63
N GLY A 169 20.76 -5.56 -6.08
CA GLY A 169 19.39 -5.15 -5.76
C GLY A 169 18.44 -5.03 -6.96
N LEU A 170 17.25 -4.53 -6.68
CA LEU A 170 16.21 -4.23 -7.67
C LEU A 170 16.20 -2.73 -8.01
N GLU A 171 15.95 -2.43 -9.28
CA GLU A 171 15.70 -1.07 -9.77
C GLU A 171 14.21 -0.93 -10.07
N THR A 172 13.51 -0.13 -9.26
CA THR A 172 12.09 0.17 -9.44
C THR A 172 11.90 1.04 -10.68
N VAL A 173 11.01 0.61 -11.57
CA VAL A 173 10.71 1.27 -12.84
C VAL A 173 9.49 2.15 -12.70
N LYS A 174 8.46 1.65 -12.01
CA LYS A 174 7.17 2.31 -11.84
C LYS A 174 6.45 1.75 -10.62
N ASN A 175 5.85 2.62 -9.82
CA ASN A 175 4.87 2.21 -8.83
C ASN A 175 3.50 2.04 -9.50
N ILE A 176 2.86 0.89 -9.28
CA ILE A 176 1.55 0.57 -9.87
C ILE A 176 0.45 1.13 -8.98
N VAL A 177 0.52 0.83 -7.68
CA VAL A 177 -0.49 1.17 -6.69
C VAL A 177 0.10 1.15 -5.28
N ALA A 178 -0.41 2.02 -4.41
CA ALA A 178 -0.19 1.97 -2.97
C ALA A 178 -1.48 1.57 -2.23
N PHE A 179 -1.37 0.66 -1.27
CA PHE A 179 -2.44 0.28 -0.34
C PHE A 179 -2.08 0.81 1.04
N SER A 180 -2.85 1.76 1.56
CA SER A 180 -2.60 2.45 2.81
C SER A 180 -3.68 2.17 3.85
N PHE A 181 -3.29 1.47 4.90
CA PHE A 181 -4.15 1.03 5.99
C PHE A 181 -3.93 1.91 7.21
N GLN A 182 -4.91 2.74 7.56
CA GLN A 182 -4.91 3.50 8.81
C GLN A 182 -5.52 2.63 9.91
N HIS A 183 -4.74 2.27 10.92
CA HIS A 183 -5.24 1.42 12.00
C HIS A 183 -5.76 2.26 13.19
N ALA A 184 -6.86 1.82 13.79
CA ALA A 184 -7.45 2.46 14.96
C ALA A 184 -8.02 1.42 15.95
N PRO A 185 -7.89 1.61 17.29
CA PRO A 185 -8.49 0.71 18.27
C PRO A 185 -10.02 0.68 18.18
N LEU A 186 -10.59 -0.52 18.33
CA LEU A 186 -12.04 -0.71 18.43
C LEU A 186 -12.52 -0.14 19.78
N GLY A 187 -13.09 1.07 19.75
CA GLY A 187 -13.55 1.78 20.95
C GLY A 187 -13.27 3.28 20.93
N SER A 188 -12.34 3.73 20.07
CA SER A 188 -12.23 5.14 19.69
C SER A 188 -13.01 5.38 18.40
N PRO A 189 -14.28 5.82 18.45
CA PRO A 189 -14.90 6.32 17.23
C PRO A 189 -14.02 7.49 16.71
N PRO A 190 -13.79 7.62 15.39
CA PRO A 190 -13.31 8.90 14.87
C PRO A 190 -14.34 9.93 15.31
N ARG A 191 -13.97 10.80 16.26
CA ARG A 191 -14.83 11.90 16.71
C ARG A 191 -14.98 12.87 15.55
N SER A 192 -15.91 12.57 14.66
CA SER A 192 -16.79 13.50 13.95
C SER A 192 -16.26 14.93 13.80
N ARG A 193 -15.19 15.09 13.00
CA ARG A 193 -14.92 16.34 12.27
C ARG A 193 -14.58 16.12 10.80
N CYS A 194 -13.95 15.00 10.42
CA CYS A 194 -13.73 14.69 9.00
C CYS A 194 -15.03 14.45 8.20
N HIS A 195 -16.15 14.15 8.88
CA HIS A 195 -17.47 14.03 8.23
C HIS A 195 -17.99 15.35 7.62
N ARG A 196 -17.43 16.52 7.97
CA ARG A 196 -17.88 17.81 7.42
C ARG A 196 -17.16 18.27 6.14
N LEU A 197 -16.01 17.70 5.81
CA LEU A 197 -15.29 18.07 4.58
C LEU A 197 -15.62 17.12 3.42
N ALA A 198 -16.03 15.87 3.70
CA ALA A 198 -16.51 14.96 2.67
C ALA A 198 -17.91 15.31 2.14
N GLN A 199 -18.73 16.08 2.89
CA GLN A 199 -20.05 16.53 2.44
C GLN A 199 -20.05 17.90 1.74
N SER A 200 -18.93 18.64 1.75
CA SER A 200 -18.87 19.97 1.10
C SER A 200 -18.40 19.93 -0.35
N LEU A 201 -18.12 18.74 -0.90
CA LEU A 201 -17.76 18.55 -2.32
C LEU A 201 -18.91 17.97 -3.16
N ASP A 202 -20.02 17.55 -2.54
CA ASP A 202 -21.23 17.07 -3.24
C ASP A 202 -22.31 18.15 -3.44
N VAL A 203 -21.99 19.43 -3.19
CA VAL A 203 -22.92 20.56 -3.40
C VAL A 203 -22.31 21.65 -4.27
N VAL A 204 -21.76 21.27 -5.43
CA VAL A 204 -21.61 22.19 -6.58
C VAL A 204 -21.79 21.35 -7.84
N GLY A 205 -23.02 21.25 -8.35
CA GLY A 205 -23.27 20.49 -9.58
C GLY A 205 -24.72 20.36 -10.02
N ASP A 206 -25.69 20.97 -9.34
CA ASP A 206 -27.07 21.01 -9.81
C ASP A 206 -27.63 22.43 -9.70
N ALA A 207 -27.07 23.32 -10.52
CA ALA A 207 -27.60 24.65 -10.77
C ALA A 207 -27.24 25.05 -12.21
N ASP A 208 -27.83 24.36 -13.19
CA ASP A 208 -28.02 24.92 -14.54
C ASP A 208 -29.11 24.13 -15.30
N ARG A 209 -30.36 24.29 -14.84
CA ARG A 209 -31.55 24.08 -15.67
C ARG A 209 -32.67 25.03 -15.25
N ALA A 210 -32.54 26.27 -15.69
CA ALA A 210 -33.69 27.15 -15.93
C ALA A 210 -33.25 28.26 -16.89
N PHE A 211 -33.54 28.07 -18.18
CA PHE A 211 -34.13 29.02 -19.14
C PHE A 211 -34.19 28.35 -20.52
#